data_AF-A0A6A4EIX0-F1
#
_entry.id   AF-A0A6A4EIX0-F1
#
_cell.length_a   1.000
_cell.length_b   1.000
_cell.length_c   1.000
_cell.angle_alpha   90.00
_cell.angle_beta   90.00
_cell.angle_gamma   90.00
#
_symmetry.space_group_name_H-M   'P 1'
#
loop_
_entity.id
_entity.type
_entity.pdbx_description
1 polymer ?
#
loop_
_entity_poly.entity_id
_entity_poly.type
_entity_poly.pdbx_seq_one_letter_code
_entity_poly.pdbx_strand_id
1 'polypeptide(L)' 'MSFFTDWVNIHHKLKQQLSDIAISKCHSMSEQFAECAKVNAFMVVFNCRHHNKALNVRLHQFTNDEHFEIYS' A
#
# COMPACT_ATOMS: atom_id res chain seq x y z
N MET A 1 -28.36 11.80 -9.28
CA MET A 1 -27.96 11.25 -7.97
C MET A 1 -27.38 9.83 -8.08
N SER A 2 -28.03 8.87 -8.75
CA SER A 2 -27.54 7.47 -8.87
C SER A 2 -26.12 7.35 -9.42
N PHE A 3 -25.84 7.98 -10.56
CA PHE A 3 -24.55 7.89 -11.25
C PHE A 3 -23.34 8.30 -10.39
N PHE A 4 -23.50 9.31 -9.53
CA PHE A 4 -22.43 9.75 -8.63
C PHE A 4 -22.14 8.70 -7.56
N THR A 5 -23.18 8.12 -6.95
CA THR A 5 -23.03 7.04 -5.96
C THR A 5 -22.43 5.80 -6.60
N ASP A 6 -22.82 5.45 -7.81
CA ASP A 6 -22.27 4.31 -8.56
C ASP A 6 -20.77 4.51 -8.85
N TRP A 7 -20.36 5.70 -9.27
CA TRP A 7 -18.95 6.05 -9.47
C TRP A 7 -18.13 5.95 -8.17
N VAL A 8 -18.63 6.49 -7.06
CA VAL A 8 -17.97 6.40 -5.74
C VAL A 8 -17.78 4.93 -5.33
N ASN A 9 -18.80 4.09 -5.55
CA ASN A 9 -18.75 2.67 -5.21
C ASN A 9 -17.72 1.90 -6.07
N ILE A 10 -17.67 2.16 -7.38
CA ILE A 10 -16.69 1.55 -8.29
C ILE A 10 -15.28 1.96 -7.89
N HIS A 11 -15.06 3.25 -7.68
CA HIS A 11 -13.78 3.81 -7.27
C HIS A 11 -13.30 3.20 -5.92
N HIS A 12 -14.18 3.10 -4.93
CA HIS A 12 -13.87 2.47 -3.65
C HIS A 12 -13.50 0.98 -3.81
N LYS A 13 -14.27 0.23 -4.61
CA LYS A 13 -14.02 -1.19 -4.87
C LYS A 13 -12.68 -1.42 -5.58
N LEU A 14 -12.33 -0.58 -6.54
CA LEU A 14 -11.04 -0.64 -7.23
C LEU A 14 -9.88 -0.39 -6.26
N LYS A 15 -9.98 0.63 -5.40
CA LYS A 15 -8.96 0.91 -4.35
C LYS A 15 -8.81 -0.26 -3.39
N GLN A 16 -9.92 -0.88 -2.99
CA GLN A 16 -9.90 -2.05 -2.10
C GLN A 16 -9.19 -3.23 -2.76
N GLN A 17 -9.48 -3.54 -4.03
CA GLN A 17 -8.83 -4.64 -4.75
C GLN A 17 -7.32 -4.42 -4.91
N LEU A 18 -6.89 -3.21 -5.21
CA LEU A 18 -5.47 -2.88 -5.31
C LEU A 18 -4.77 -2.99 -3.95
N SER A 19 -5.44 -2.58 -2.86
CA SER A 19 -4.95 -2.76 -1.50
C SER A 19 -4.76 -4.24 -1.15
N ASP A 20 -5.73 -5.10 -1.48
CA ASP A 20 -5.64 -6.55 -1.23
C ASP A 20 -4.48 -7.19 -2.00
N ILE A 21 -4.28 -6.79 -3.26
CA ILE A 21 -3.13 -7.21 -4.08
C ILE A 21 -1.83 -6.74 -3.44
N ALA A 22 -1.75 -5.48 -3.03
CA ALA A 22 -0.56 -4.90 -2.42
C ALA A 22 -0.18 -5.65 -1.13
N ILE A 23 -1.15 -5.94 -0.26
CA ILE A 23 -0.95 -6.72 0.97
C ILE A 23 -0.36 -8.11 0.63
N SER A 24 -0.96 -8.81 -0.33
CA SER A 24 -0.49 -10.13 -0.76
C SER A 24 0.92 -10.09 -1.37
N LYS A 25 1.19 -9.14 -2.28
CA LYS A 25 2.43 -9.05 -3.05
C LYS A 25 3.60 -8.43 -2.29
N CYS A 26 3.32 -7.72 -1.21
CA CYS A 26 4.34 -7.08 -0.36
C CYS A 26 4.57 -7.80 0.97
N HIS A 27 3.82 -8.88 1.26
CA HIS A 27 3.82 -9.58 2.54
C HIS A 27 5.21 -9.79 3.15
N SER A 28 6.15 -10.38 2.40
CA SER A 28 7.51 -10.63 2.90
C SER A 28 8.28 -9.36 3.26
N MET A 29 8.13 -8.28 2.50
CA MET A 29 8.79 -7.00 2.80
C MET A 29 8.12 -6.29 3.98
N SER A 30 6.80 -6.43 4.09
CA SER A 30 6.03 -5.96 5.25
C SER A 30 6.46 -6.68 6.52
N GLU A 31 6.67 -8.00 6.47
CA GLU A 31 7.21 -8.77 7.60
C GLU A 31 8.61 -8.28 8.00
N GLN A 32 9.53 -8.10 7.05
CA GLN A 32 10.87 -7.59 7.35
C GLN A 32 10.84 -6.22 8.03
N PHE A 33 9.98 -5.32 7.54
CA PHE A 33 9.78 -4.02 8.19
C PHE A 33 9.18 -4.17 9.59
N ALA A 34 8.18 -5.04 9.76
CA ALA A 34 7.53 -5.29 11.05
C ALA A 34 8.50 -5.88 12.07
N GLU A 35 9.32 -6.85 11.70
CA GLU A 35 10.35 -7.42 12.58
C GLU A 35 11.38 -6.37 12.98
N CYS A 36 11.83 -5.52 12.05
CA CYS A 36 12.69 -4.40 12.40
C CYS A 36 12.01 -3.41 13.37
N ALA A 37 10.74 -3.10 13.15
CA ALA A 37 9.99 -2.15 13.99
C ALA A 37 9.79 -2.68 15.42
N LYS A 38 9.48 -3.97 15.57
CA LYS A 38 9.30 -4.64 16.88
C LYS A 38 10.52 -4.46 17.78
N VAL A 39 11.73 -4.55 17.23
CA VAL A 39 12.98 -4.46 18.02
C VAL A 39 13.49 -3.02 18.22
N ASN A 40 13.08 -2.08 17.37
CA ASN A 40 13.60 -0.72 17.38
C ASN A 40 12.66 0.33 18.01
N ALA A 41 11.40 0.00 18.29
CA ALA A 41 10.42 0.88 18.94
C ALA A 41 10.48 2.33 18.38
N PHE A 42 10.82 3.32 19.22
CA PHE A 42 10.92 4.73 18.81
C PHE A 42 12.04 5.00 17.79
N MET A 43 13.08 4.17 17.73
CA MET A 43 14.19 4.28 16.77
C MET A 43 13.85 3.72 15.38
N VAL A 44 12.63 3.22 15.15
CA VAL A 44 12.18 2.65 13.86
C VAL A 44 12.45 3.56 12.66
N VAL A 45 12.26 4.87 12.82
CA VAL A 45 12.44 5.85 11.74
C VAL A 45 13.89 5.95 11.25
N PHE A 46 14.84 5.68 12.14
CA PHE A 46 16.27 5.67 11.82
C PHE A 46 16.73 4.27 11.41
N ASN A 47 16.46 3.29 12.26
CA ASN A 47 17.04 1.95 12.15
C ASN A 47 16.35 1.07 11.10
N CYS A 48 15.08 1.34 10.79
CA CYS A 48 14.31 0.57 9.81
C CYS A 48 14.10 1.32 8.49
N ARG A 49 14.79 2.44 8.27
CA ARG A 49 14.64 3.29 7.08
C ARG A 49 14.86 2.51 5.77
N HIS A 50 15.79 1.55 5.75
CA HIS A 50 16.04 0.73 4.56
C HIS A 50 14.86 -0.19 4.24
N HIS A 51 14.34 -0.93 5.23
CA HIS A 51 13.15 -1.78 5.06
C HIS A 51 11.92 -0.95 4.66
N ASN A 52 11.72 0.22 5.29
CA ASN A 52 10.64 1.15 4.94
C ASN A 52 10.76 1.63 3.48
N LYS A 53 11.96 2.03 3.05
CA LYS A 53 12.19 2.45 1.65
C LYS A 53 11.88 1.32 0.67
N ALA A 54 12.36 0.11 0.94
CA ALA A 54 12.15 -1.04 0.07
C ALA A 54 10.65 -1.41 -0.01
N LEU A 55 9.95 -1.42 1.12
CA LEU A 55 8.51 -1.64 1.17
C LEU A 55 7.74 -0.55 0.41
N ASN A 56 8.07 0.72 0.59
CA ASN A 56 7.39 1.82 -0.11
C ASN A 56 7.59 1.78 -1.63
N VAL A 57 8.80 1.46 -2.11
CA VAL A 57 9.06 1.29 -3.55
C VAL A 57 8.18 0.18 -4.13
N ARG A 58 7.99 -0.91 -3.40
CA ARG A 58 7.13 -2.02 -3.80
C ARG A 58 5.65 -1.64 -3.79
N LEU A 59 5.16 -1.02 -2.71
CA LEU A 59 3.77 -0.59 -2.56
C LEU A 59 3.36 0.41 -3.65
N HIS A 60 4.26 1.32 -4.02
CA HIS A 60 4.02 2.32 -5.05
C HIS A 60 3.71 1.70 -6.44
N GLN A 61 4.03 0.44 -6.68
CA GLN A 61 3.64 -0.27 -7.92
C GLN A 61 2.14 -0.56 -7.98
N PHE A 62 1.44 -0.57 -6.84
CA PHE A 62 0.02 -0.91 -6.72
C PHE A 62 -0.84 0.27 -6.29
N THR A 63 -0.23 1.29 -5.68
CA THR A 63 -0.94 2.44 -5.10
C THR A 63 -0.61 3.77 -5.80
N ASN A 64 0.00 3.74 -7.00
CA ASN A 64 0.21 4.95 -7.78
C ASN A 64 -1.11 5.38 -8.44
N ASP A 65 -1.49 6.65 -8.23
CA ASP A 65 -2.72 7.25 -8.77
C ASP A 65 -2.74 7.25 -10.31
N GLU A 66 -1.58 7.36 -10.98
CA GLU A 66 -1.51 7.26 -12.46
C GLU A 66 -1.99 5.91 -12.99
N HIS A 67 -1.72 4.81 -12.26
CA HIS A 67 -2.24 3.49 -12.63
C HIS A 67 -3.71 3.33 -12.28
N PHE A 68 -4.20 4.08 -11.29
CA PHE A 68 -5.58 4.05 -10.85
C PHE A 68 -6.51 4.73 -11.87
N GLU A 69 -6.11 5.86 -12.45
CA GLU A 69 -6.89 6.58 -13.47
C GLU A 69 -7.04 5.81 -14.80
N ILE A 70 -6.10 4.93 -15.14
CA ILE A 70 -6.15 4.13 -16.38
C ILE A 70 -7.23 3.04 -16.32
N TYR A 71 -7.58 2.57 -15.12
CA TYR A 71 -8.55 1.48 -14.90
C TYR A 71 -9.87 1.94 -14.24
N SER A 72 -10.02 3.24 -13.93
CA SER A 72 -11.24 3.87 -13.40
C SER A 72 -12.12 4.45 -14.50
#